data_AF-A0A7S2AXP8-F1
#
_entry.id   AF-A0A7S2AXP8-F1
#
_cell.length_a   1.000
_cell.length_b   1.000
_cell.length_c   1.000
_cell.angle_alpha   90.00
_cell.angle_beta   90.00
_cell.angle_gamma   90.00
#
_symmetry.space_group_name_H-M   'P 1'
#
loop_
_entity.id
_entity.type
_entity.pdbx_description
1 polymer ?
#
loop_
_entity_poly.entity_id
_entity_poly.type
_entity_poly.pdbx_seq_one_letter_code
_entity_poly.pdbx_strand_id
1 'polypeptide(L)'
;RSALRVDPLLKGDWPVVRSALTAAGYSHTAADARAYLESWVDTMEPEYLMASTPHDFVVAEDPLAAFGSCSCFAAPPQQRNMFTPGAFAQNISGFGAHTKACEGSELSTDPHGTELLEKVLIPVAQARSLPIAIKVGAHRGVNPELGAAGDGVVTADMGDLRRLLIRYPKVKWLATFLSRSSQHEACVLANKFRNLHLYGCWWYCNNPSIIREVTAMRIELLGVAFTAQHSDARVLEQLLYKWSHSKQVIAQVLGDEFDKLLRAGWSLTKEEVTRDVRRLFGGSYREFMGK
;
A
#
# COMPACT_ATOMS: atom_id res chain seq x y z
N ARG A 1 7.10 16.94 8.80
CA ARG A 1 6.38 16.71 7.53
C ARG A 1 4.99 16.22 7.90
N SER A 2 3.96 16.76 7.23
CA SER A 2 2.56 16.45 7.47
C SER A 2 2.10 15.30 6.57
N ALA A 3 0.99 14.66 6.95
CA ALA A 3 0.24 13.73 6.12
C ALA A 3 -1.22 14.16 6.15
N LEU A 4 -1.89 14.17 5.00
CA LEU A 4 -3.29 14.57 4.91
C LEU A 4 -4.17 13.32 4.96
N ARG A 5 -4.87 13.15 6.09
CA ARG A 5 -5.74 11.99 6.32
C ARG A 5 -7.10 12.19 5.63
N VAL A 6 -7.50 11.22 4.81
CA VAL A 6 -8.70 11.27 3.95
C VAL A 6 -9.57 10.01 4.08
N ASP A 7 -9.58 9.37 5.26
CA ASP A 7 -10.38 8.17 5.56
C ASP A 7 -11.86 8.27 5.08
N PRO A 8 -12.58 9.40 5.25
CA PRO A 8 -13.97 9.51 4.78
C PRO A 8 -14.14 9.24 3.28
N LEU A 9 -13.15 9.57 2.44
CA LEU A 9 -13.22 9.31 1.00
C LEU A 9 -13.19 7.81 0.72
N LEU A 10 -12.20 7.07 1.26
CA LEU A 10 -12.09 5.63 1.00
C LEU A 10 -13.18 4.81 1.69
N LYS A 11 -13.70 5.29 2.82
CA LYS A 11 -14.85 4.67 3.49
C LYS A 11 -16.14 4.86 2.69
N GLY A 12 -16.22 5.86 1.81
CA GLY A 12 -17.49 6.26 1.21
C GLY A 12 -18.41 6.94 2.23
N ASP A 13 -17.85 7.63 3.23
CA ASP A 13 -18.62 8.35 4.25
C ASP A 13 -19.12 9.68 3.69
N TRP A 14 -20.00 9.58 2.68
CA TRP A 14 -20.49 10.71 1.92
C TRP A 14 -21.19 11.78 2.76
N PRO A 15 -21.97 11.47 3.81
CA PRO A 15 -22.53 12.48 4.70
C PRO A 15 -21.45 13.38 5.33
N VAL A 16 -20.35 12.80 5.79
CA VAL A 16 -19.22 13.56 6.35
C VAL A 16 -18.55 14.41 5.29
N VAL A 17 -18.30 13.85 4.10
CA VAL A 17 -17.67 14.59 2.99
C VAL A 17 -18.54 15.76 2.54
N ARG A 18 -19.85 15.56 2.32
CA ARG A 18 -20.80 16.62 1.96
C ARG A 18 -20.84 17.73 2.99
N SER A 19 -20.89 17.37 4.28
CA SER A 19 -20.90 18.34 5.36
C SER A 19 -19.64 19.22 5.34
N ALA A 20 -18.47 18.63 5.06
CA ALA A 20 -17.21 19.35 4.95
C ALA A 20 -17.19 20.28 3.72
N LEU A 21 -17.66 19.80 2.56
CA LEU A 21 -17.76 20.60 1.34
C LEU A 21 -18.68 21.81 1.53
N THR A 22 -19.89 21.58 2.06
CA THR A 22 -20.86 22.66 2.33
C THR A 22 -20.31 23.67 3.33
N ALA A 23 -19.68 23.22 4.42
CA ALA A 23 -19.09 24.11 5.41
C ALA A 23 -17.97 25.00 4.82
N ALA A 24 -17.30 24.53 3.78
CA ALA A 24 -16.25 25.25 3.07
C ALA A 24 -16.75 26.00 1.81
N GLY A 25 -18.06 26.01 1.54
CA GLY A 25 -18.66 26.74 0.42
C GLY A 25 -18.57 26.03 -0.94
N TYR A 26 -18.25 24.74 -0.97
CA TYR A 26 -18.17 23.93 -2.19
C TYR A 26 -19.49 23.20 -2.48
N SER A 27 -19.78 22.96 -3.76
CA SER A 27 -20.85 22.06 -4.18
C SER A 27 -20.45 20.58 -4.02
N HIS A 28 -21.40 19.67 -4.26
CA HIS A 28 -21.21 18.22 -4.07
C HIS A 28 -20.77 17.49 -5.35
N THR A 29 -20.05 18.19 -6.25
CA THR A 29 -19.53 17.60 -7.50
C THR A 29 -18.13 17.01 -7.31
N ALA A 30 -17.68 16.16 -8.23
CA ALA A 30 -16.30 15.64 -8.18
C ALA A 30 -15.26 16.76 -8.32
N ALA A 31 -15.54 17.77 -9.15
CA ALA A 31 -14.66 18.91 -9.37
C ALA A 31 -14.45 19.72 -8.08
N ASP A 32 -15.54 20.04 -7.39
CA ASP A 32 -15.47 20.78 -6.13
C ASP A 32 -14.88 19.95 -4.99
N ALA A 33 -15.12 18.63 -4.97
CA ALA A 33 -14.46 17.74 -4.04
C ALA A 33 -12.93 17.69 -4.25
N ARG A 34 -12.46 17.73 -5.51
CA ARG A 34 -11.04 17.84 -5.84
C ARG A 34 -10.48 19.19 -5.40
N ALA A 35 -11.16 20.29 -5.73
CA ALA A 35 -10.73 21.64 -5.37
C ALA A 35 -10.62 21.81 -3.85
N TYR A 36 -11.59 21.27 -3.10
CA TYR A 36 -11.53 21.22 -1.64
C TYR A 36 -10.31 20.46 -1.15
N LEU A 37 -10.05 19.25 -1.67
CA LEU A 37 -8.87 18.47 -1.30
C LEU A 37 -7.56 19.17 -1.67
N GLU A 38 -7.49 19.81 -2.84
CA GLU A 38 -6.34 20.60 -3.29
C GLU A 38 -6.07 21.80 -2.37
N SER A 39 -7.11 22.48 -1.89
CA SER A 39 -6.97 23.58 -0.93
C SER A 39 -6.30 23.13 0.39
N TRP A 40 -6.60 21.91 0.86
CA TRP A 40 -5.93 21.31 2.01
C TRP A 40 -4.50 20.87 1.70
N VAL A 41 -4.25 20.40 0.48
CA VAL A 41 -2.89 20.11 0.02
C VAL A 41 -2.04 21.38 -0.02
N ASP A 42 -2.58 22.50 -0.51
CA ASP A 42 -1.91 23.81 -0.50
C ASP A 42 -1.67 24.31 0.92
N THR A 43 -2.64 24.11 1.83
CA THR A 43 -2.54 24.57 3.22
C THR A 43 -1.55 23.75 4.05
N MET A 44 -1.59 22.43 3.93
CA MET A 44 -0.81 21.52 4.78
C MET A 44 0.54 21.14 4.22
N GLU A 45 0.75 21.33 2.92
CA GLU A 45 1.90 20.83 2.15
C GLU A 45 2.27 19.37 2.53
N PRO A 46 1.31 18.43 2.43
CA PRO A 46 1.50 17.07 2.93
C PRO A 46 2.55 16.33 2.12
N GLU A 47 3.31 15.47 2.79
CA GLU A 47 4.25 14.58 2.14
C GLU A 47 3.54 13.44 1.38
N TYR A 48 2.36 13.03 1.87
CA TYR A 48 1.47 12.05 1.24
C TYR A 48 0.03 12.22 1.73
N LEU A 49 -0.90 11.69 0.94
CA LEU A 49 -2.29 11.49 1.33
C LEU A 49 -2.41 10.15 2.07
N MET A 50 -3.27 10.03 3.07
CA MET A 50 -3.36 8.83 3.90
C MET A 50 -4.79 8.40 4.15
N ALA A 51 -5.07 7.11 4.01
CA ALA A 51 -6.37 6.56 4.38
C ALA A 51 -6.26 5.15 4.97
N SER A 52 -7.14 4.80 5.91
CA SER A 52 -7.40 3.40 6.25
C SER A 52 -8.48 2.86 5.33
N THR A 53 -8.25 1.71 4.69
CA THR A 53 -9.31 1.07 3.90
C THR A 53 -10.32 0.44 4.86
N PRO A 54 -11.63 0.52 4.59
CA PRO A 54 -12.59 -0.30 5.30
C PRO A 54 -12.38 -1.79 4.98
N HIS A 55 -12.97 -2.68 5.78
CA HIS A 55 -12.77 -4.13 5.68
C HIS A 55 -13.42 -4.75 4.43
N ASP A 56 -14.38 -4.04 3.84
CA ASP A 56 -15.17 -4.35 2.66
C ASP A 56 -14.76 -3.49 1.45
N PHE A 57 -13.56 -2.90 1.49
CA PHE A 57 -13.03 -2.11 0.37
C PHE A 57 -12.83 -3.00 -0.86
N VAL A 58 -13.49 -2.65 -1.97
CA VAL A 58 -13.37 -3.35 -3.25
C VAL A 58 -13.05 -2.37 -4.37
N VAL A 59 -12.13 -2.74 -5.25
CA VAL A 59 -11.76 -2.04 -6.46
C VAL A 59 -12.41 -2.77 -7.63
N ALA A 60 -13.28 -2.07 -8.36
CA ALA A 60 -14.02 -2.64 -9.47
C ALA A 60 -13.08 -3.36 -10.45
N GLU A 61 -13.46 -4.57 -10.84
CA GLU A 61 -12.75 -5.31 -11.89
C GLU A 61 -12.78 -4.50 -13.18
N ASP A 62 -11.62 -4.37 -13.81
CA ASP A 62 -11.60 -3.87 -15.19
C ASP A 62 -12.04 -5.03 -16.09
N PRO A 63 -13.10 -4.88 -16.89
CA PRO A 63 -13.46 -5.91 -17.87
C PRO A 63 -12.30 -6.23 -18.84
N LEU A 64 -11.32 -5.34 -19.00
CA LEU A 64 -10.13 -5.54 -19.84
C LEU A 64 -8.90 -6.09 -19.08
N ALA A 65 -8.91 -6.13 -17.75
CA ALA A 65 -7.83 -6.74 -16.95
C ALA A 65 -8.08 -8.22 -16.63
N ALA A 66 -9.19 -8.79 -17.13
CA ALA A 66 -9.39 -10.23 -17.21
C ALA A 66 -8.36 -10.81 -18.19
N PHE A 67 -7.15 -11.05 -17.69
CA PHE A 67 -6.16 -11.86 -18.36
C PHE A 67 -6.77 -13.24 -18.67
N GLY A 68 -7.17 -13.46 -19.92
CA GLY A 68 -7.25 -14.78 -20.51
C GLY A 68 -8.44 -15.67 -20.16
N SER A 69 -9.66 -15.14 -20.02
CA SER A 69 -10.84 -15.96 -20.34
C SER A 69 -11.08 -15.97 -21.84
N CYS A 70 -10.07 -16.43 -22.61
CA CYS A 70 -10.39 -16.93 -23.94
C CYS A 70 -11.25 -18.17 -23.70
N SER A 71 -12.52 -18.08 -24.09
CA SER A 71 -13.46 -19.21 -24.22
C SER A 71 -13.05 -20.20 -25.31
N CYS A 72 -11.74 -20.30 -25.60
CA CYS A 72 -11.12 -21.15 -26.58
C CYS A 72 -10.25 -22.24 -25.93
N PHE A 73 -10.73 -22.85 -24.84
CA PHE A 73 -10.24 -24.14 -24.37
C PHE A 73 -11.40 -25.14 -24.33
N ALA A 74 -11.84 -25.58 -25.51
CA ALA A 74 -12.21 -26.98 -25.64
C ALA A 74 -10.88 -27.76 -25.51
N ALA A 75 -10.76 -28.57 -24.47
CA ALA A 75 -9.56 -29.36 -24.22
C ALA A 75 -9.22 -30.23 -25.44
N PRO A 76 -8.04 -30.09 -26.07
CA PRO A 76 -7.55 -31.09 -27.00
C PRO A 76 -7.12 -32.32 -26.19
N PRO A 77 -7.29 -33.53 -26.72
CA PRO A 77 -6.91 -34.75 -26.02
C PRO A 77 -5.41 -34.73 -25.75
N GLN A 78 -5.04 -35.04 -24.51
CA GLN A 78 -3.65 -35.21 -24.08
C GLN A 78 -2.94 -36.19 -25.01
N GLN A 79 -1.94 -35.72 -25.76
CA GLN A 79 -0.84 -36.57 -26.20
C GLN A 79 0.40 -35.76 -26.61
N ARG A 80 1.49 -36.04 -25.88
CA ARG A 80 2.91 -35.94 -26.24
C ARG A 80 3.34 -34.75 -27.11
N ASN A 81 3.98 -33.77 -26.48
CA ASN A 81 5.19 -33.08 -26.98
C ASN A 81 5.85 -32.30 -25.82
N MET A 82 6.35 -33.03 -24.82
CA MET A 82 7.55 -32.58 -24.10
C MET A 82 8.72 -32.78 -25.06
N PHE A 83 9.71 -31.89 -25.02
CA PHE A 83 10.91 -31.83 -25.87
C PHE A 83 10.86 -30.88 -27.08
N THR A 84 10.66 -29.58 -26.81
CA THR A 84 11.25 -28.52 -27.66
C THR A 84 11.75 -27.36 -26.79
N PRO A 85 13.07 -27.13 -26.69
CA PRO A 85 13.61 -25.95 -26.02
C PRO A 85 13.34 -24.67 -26.84
N GLY A 86 12.74 -23.64 -26.24
CA GLY A 86 12.59 -22.30 -26.86
C GLY A 86 11.17 -21.78 -27.11
N ALA A 87 10.12 -22.53 -26.77
CA ALA A 87 8.72 -22.14 -27.06
C ALA A 87 8.17 -20.94 -26.25
N PHE A 88 8.92 -20.40 -25.28
CA PHE A 88 8.46 -19.30 -24.42
C PHE A 88 8.91 -17.89 -24.87
N ALA A 89 9.69 -17.76 -25.95
CA ALA A 89 10.36 -16.50 -26.27
C ALA A 89 9.63 -15.57 -27.27
N GLN A 90 8.43 -15.91 -27.77
CA GLN A 90 7.84 -15.19 -28.91
C GLN A 90 6.57 -14.37 -28.68
N ASN A 91 6.10 -14.18 -27.44
CA ASN A 91 4.90 -13.37 -27.18
C ASN A 91 5.11 -12.27 -26.13
N ILE A 92 6.12 -11.42 -26.34
CA ILE A 92 6.28 -10.16 -25.57
C ILE A 92 6.48 -8.99 -26.54
N SER A 93 5.46 -8.69 -27.33
CA SER A 93 5.36 -7.43 -28.07
C SER A 93 3.91 -7.00 -28.13
N GLY A 94 3.40 -6.40 -27.05
CA GLY A 94 2.02 -5.94 -27.02
C GLY A 94 1.48 -5.52 -25.65
N PHE A 95 2.22 -4.74 -24.88
CA PHE A 95 1.65 -4.01 -23.73
C PHE A 95 1.74 -2.50 -23.99
N GLY A 96 0.90 -2.03 -24.91
CA GLY A 96 0.62 -0.60 -25.08
C GLY A 96 -0.39 -0.16 -24.03
N ALA A 97 -0.02 0.84 -23.23
CA ALA A 97 -0.89 1.45 -22.23
C ALA A 97 -2.04 2.21 -22.90
N HIS A 98 -3.26 1.69 -22.78
CA HIS A 98 -4.48 2.40 -23.10
C HIS A 98 -5.37 2.49 -21.86
N THR A 99 -5.13 3.48 -21.01
CA THR A 99 -6.12 3.92 -20.01
C THR A 99 -6.97 5.00 -20.64
N LYS A 100 -8.14 4.62 -21.16
CA LYS A 100 -9.18 5.60 -21.49
C LYS A 100 -9.74 6.07 -20.15
N ALA A 101 -9.37 7.29 -19.73
CA ALA A 101 -9.96 7.92 -18.56
C ALA A 101 -11.48 7.98 -18.78
N CYS A 102 -12.25 7.41 -17.85
CA CYS A 102 -13.69 7.59 -17.86
C CYS A 102 -13.98 9.05 -17.48
N GLU A 103 -14.16 9.89 -18.50
CA GLU A 103 -14.59 11.29 -18.41
C GLU A 103 -16.08 11.38 -18.02
N GLY A 104 -16.42 10.85 -16.84
CA GLY A 104 -17.67 11.17 -16.14
C GLY A 104 -17.33 12.07 -14.96
N SER A 105 -17.56 13.37 -15.09
CA SER A 105 -17.28 14.39 -14.05
C SER A 105 -18.26 14.36 -12.87
N GLU A 106 -19.37 13.66 -12.99
CA GLU A 106 -20.42 13.64 -11.97
C GLU A 106 -20.22 12.49 -10.98
N LEU A 107 -20.37 12.80 -9.69
CA LEU A 107 -20.48 11.80 -8.64
C LEU A 107 -21.90 11.25 -8.66
N SER A 108 -22.07 9.96 -8.37
CA SER A 108 -23.39 9.43 -8.03
C SER A 108 -23.98 10.14 -6.81
N THR A 109 -25.28 9.98 -6.60
CA THR A 109 -25.99 10.64 -5.49
C THR A 109 -25.46 10.21 -4.11
N ASP A 110 -24.96 8.97 -4.01
CA ASP A 110 -24.34 8.39 -2.83
C ASP A 110 -23.08 7.59 -3.24
N PRO A 111 -21.95 8.29 -3.51
CA PRO A 111 -20.76 7.69 -4.07
C PRO A 111 -20.06 6.80 -3.04
N HIS A 112 -19.84 5.55 -3.43
CA HIS A 112 -19.05 4.60 -2.66
C HIS A 112 -17.56 5.02 -2.64
N GLY A 113 -16.81 4.42 -1.71
CA GLY A 113 -15.39 4.75 -1.52
C GLY A 113 -14.53 4.57 -2.77
N THR A 114 -14.84 3.59 -3.61
CA THR A 114 -14.16 3.34 -4.89
C THR A 114 -14.39 4.47 -5.89
N GLU A 115 -15.62 4.98 -5.97
CA GLU A 115 -15.93 6.11 -6.85
C GLU A 115 -15.21 7.38 -6.40
N LEU A 116 -15.21 7.66 -5.09
CA LEU A 116 -14.47 8.80 -4.53
C LEU A 116 -12.95 8.65 -4.69
N LEU A 117 -12.42 7.43 -4.58
CA LEU A 117 -11.01 7.15 -4.87
C LEU A 117 -10.67 7.48 -6.31
N GLU A 118 -11.42 6.95 -7.28
CA GLU A 118 -11.13 7.09 -8.71
C GLU A 118 -11.41 8.48 -9.24
N LYS A 119 -12.51 9.11 -8.81
CA LYS A 119 -12.93 10.42 -9.30
C LYS A 119 -12.40 11.58 -8.49
N VAL A 120 -11.95 11.42 -7.24
CA VAL A 120 -11.46 12.55 -6.43
C VAL A 120 -10.02 12.35 -6.02
N LEU A 121 -9.70 11.27 -5.29
CA LEU A 121 -8.40 11.13 -4.65
C LEU A 121 -7.26 10.88 -5.65
N ILE A 122 -7.45 9.96 -6.60
CA ILE A 122 -6.42 9.62 -7.60
C ILE A 122 -6.07 10.82 -8.50
N PRO A 123 -7.04 11.57 -9.06
CA PRO A 123 -6.73 12.76 -9.85
C PRO A 123 -5.89 13.79 -9.09
N VAL A 124 -6.22 14.08 -7.82
CA VAL A 124 -5.45 15.01 -7.00
C VAL A 124 -4.05 14.45 -6.70
N ALA A 125 -3.95 13.18 -6.34
CA ALA A 125 -2.67 12.53 -6.09
C ALA A 125 -1.73 12.58 -7.30
N GLN A 126 -2.26 12.35 -8.51
CA GLN A 126 -1.49 12.44 -9.75
C GLN A 126 -1.10 13.87 -10.09
N ALA A 127 -2.05 14.82 -10.03
CA ALA A 127 -1.81 16.22 -10.36
C ALA A 127 -0.76 16.86 -9.44
N ARG A 128 -0.74 16.46 -8.16
CA ARG A 128 0.15 17.01 -7.14
C ARG A 128 1.41 16.15 -6.91
N SER A 129 1.56 15.05 -7.64
CA SER A 129 2.62 14.04 -7.45
C SER A 129 2.73 13.59 -5.99
N LEU A 130 1.59 13.38 -5.34
CA LEU A 130 1.51 12.93 -3.95
C LEU A 130 1.32 11.42 -3.89
N PRO A 131 2.17 10.70 -3.14
CA PRO A 131 1.92 9.31 -2.81
C PRO A 131 0.66 9.14 -1.96
N ILE A 132 0.05 7.95 -2.04
CA ILE A 132 -1.10 7.56 -1.23
C ILE A 132 -0.65 6.47 -0.26
N ALA A 133 -0.79 6.74 1.03
CA ALA A 133 -0.59 5.77 2.10
C ALA A 133 -1.90 5.07 2.48
N ILE A 134 -1.92 3.75 2.39
CA ILE A 134 -3.07 2.92 2.75
C ILE A 134 -2.74 2.01 3.95
N LYS A 135 -3.65 1.99 4.92
CA LYS A 135 -3.66 1.06 6.06
C LYS A 135 -4.77 0.04 5.85
N VAL A 136 -4.40 -1.22 5.62
CA VAL A 136 -5.35 -2.24 5.12
C VAL A 136 -5.64 -3.33 6.17
N GLY A 137 -6.92 -3.68 6.32
CA GLY A 137 -7.36 -4.84 7.11
C GLY A 137 -7.94 -4.54 8.50
N ALA A 138 -8.31 -3.28 8.80
CA ALA A 138 -9.03 -2.96 10.03
C ALA A 138 -10.54 -3.23 9.90
N HIS A 139 -11.09 -4.01 10.81
CA HIS A 139 -12.54 -4.19 10.96
C HIS A 139 -13.02 -3.28 12.09
N ARG A 140 -13.74 -2.20 11.76
CA ARG A 140 -14.14 -1.21 12.77
C ARG A 140 -15.36 -1.68 13.56
N GLY A 141 -15.36 -1.44 14.86
CA GLY A 141 -16.53 -1.68 15.72
C GLY A 141 -16.95 -3.15 15.84
N VAL A 142 -15.99 -4.09 15.89
CA VAL A 142 -16.27 -5.51 16.22
C VAL A 142 -16.96 -5.61 17.59
N ASN A 143 -16.50 -4.79 18.55
CA ASN A 143 -17.18 -4.59 19.83
C ASN A 143 -17.41 -3.09 20.04
N PRO A 144 -18.57 -2.54 19.64
CA PRO A 144 -18.84 -1.10 19.67
C PRO A 144 -18.75 -0.47 21.07
N GLU A 145 -19.04 -1.23 22.13
CA GLU A 145 -19.01 -0.73 23.52
C GLU A 145 -17.61 -0.32 23.97
N LEU A 146 -16.56 -0.87 23.34
CA LEU A 146 -15.17 -0.55 23.63
C LEU A 146 -14.64 0.68 22.88
N GLY A 147 -15.47 1.33 22.06
CA GLY A 147 -15.07 2.48 21.26
C GLY A 147 -13.85 2.18 20.39
N ALA A 148 -12.79 3.00 20.49
CA ALA A 148 -11.56 2.82 19.70
C ALA A 148 -10.80 1.52 20.00
N ALA A 149 -11.04 0.87 21.14
CA ALA A 149 -10.45 -0.43 21.47
C ALA A 149 -11.29 -1.61 20.93
N GLY A 150 -12.48 -1.33 20.39
CA GLY A 150 -13.42 -2.31 19.85
C GLY A 150 -13.19 -2.71 18.40
N ASP A 151 -12.16 -2.15 17.76
CA ASP A 151 -11.78 -2.53 16.41
C ASP A 151 -11.11 -3.91 16.41
N GLY A 152 -11.16 -4.60 15.28
CA GLY A 152 -10.52 -5.88 15.05
C GLY A 152 -9.76 -5.92 13.73
N VAL A 153 -9.48 -7.14 13.26
CA VAL A 153 -8.67 -7.39 12.06
C VAL A 153 -9.40 -8.32 11.10
N VAL A 154 -9.26 -8.05 9.80
CA VAL A 154 -9.64 -8.95 8.71
C VAL A 154 -8.44 -9.17 7.80
N THR A 155 -8.38 -10.33 7.14
CA THR A 155 -7.44 -10.55 6.04
C THR A 155 -7.87 -9.73 4.84
N ALA A 156 -6.95 -8.93 4.30
CA ALA A 156 -7.21 -8.12 3.12
C ALA A 156 -7.16 -8.96 1.84
N ASP A 157 -8.03 -8.68 0.87
CA ASP A 157 -7.88 -9.16 -0.50
C ASP A 157 -6.80 -8.34 -1.22
N MET A 158 -5.69 -8.97 -1.57
CA MET A 158 -4.59 -8.33 -2.29
C MET A 158 -4.92 -8.07 -3.76
N GLY A 159 -5.98 -8.68 -4.29
CA GLY A 159 -6.49 -8.44 -5.63
C GLY A 159 -6.85 -6.97 -5.86
N ASP A 160 -7.44 -6.31 -4.87
CA ASP A 160 -7.80 -4.89 -4.92
C ASP A 160 -6.56 -4.00 -5.04
N LEU A 161 -5.57 -4.22 -4.18
CA LEU A 161 -4.33 -3.47 -4.23
C LEU A 161 -3.60 -3.72 -5.55
N ARG A 162 -3.54 -4.97 -6.01
CA ARG A 162 -2.96 -5.33 -7.32
C ARG A 162 -3.63 -4.55 -8.46
N ARG A 163 -4.97 -4.46 -8.46
CA ARG A 163 -5.72 -3.68 -9.45
C ARG A 163 -5.35 -2.20 -9.41
N LEU A 164 -5.23 -1.60 -8.23
CA LEU A 164 -4.81 -0.19 -8.09
C LEU A 164 -3.38 0.05 -8.60
N LEU A 165 -2.45 -0.85 -8.28
CA LEU A 165 -1.06 -0.75 -8.72
C LEU A 165 -0.93 -0.82 -10.23
N ILE A 166 -1.72 -1.69 -10.89
CA ILE A 166 -1.77 -1.84 -12.35
C ILE A 166 -2.45 -0.63 -13.00
N ARG A 167 -3.62 -0.21 -12.49
CA ARG A 167 -4.43 0.87 -13.08
C ARG A 167 -3.77 2.23 -12.96
N TYR A 168 -3.00 2.45 -11.89
CA TYR A 168 -2.37 3.74 -11.58
C TYR A 168 -0.84 3.61 -11.39
N PRO A 169 -0.09 3.26 -12.44
CA PRO A 169 1.35 2.98 -12.33
C PRO A 169 2.18 4.23 -11.99
N LYS A 170 1.65 5.42 -12.23
CA LYS A 170 2.28 6.70 -11.88
C LYS A 170 2.03 7.12 -10.42
N VAL A 171 1.04 6.54 -9.76
CA VAL A 171 0.77 6.80 -8.34
C VAL A 171 1.67 5.90 -7.51
N LYS A 172 2.36 6.51 -6.54
CA LYS A 172 3.16 5.80 -5.55
C LYS A 172 2.27 5.42 -4.36
N TRP A 173 2.39 4.19 -3.91
CA TRP A 173 1.59 3.61 -2.83
C TRP A 173 2.50 3.24 -1.65
N LEU A 174 2.20 3.81 -0.49
CA LEU A 174 2.75 3.36 0.78
C LEU A 174 1.72 2.41 1.40
N ALA A 175 2.10 1.18 1.76
CA ALA A 175 1.15 0.23 2.32
C ALA A 175 1.63 -0.42 3.61
N THR A 176 0.70 -0.60 4.55
CA THR A 176 0.89 -1.42 5.73
C THR A 176 -0.38 -2.23 6.01
N PHE A 177 -0.20 -3.44 6.51
CA PHE A 177 -1.28 -4.43 6.65
C PHE A 177 -1.44 -4.82 8.11
N LEU A 178 -2.69 -4.93 8.55
CA LEU A 178 -3.02 -5.28 9.93
C LEU A 178 -2.98 -6.79 10.18
N SER A 179 -3.41 -7.58 9.20
CA SER A 179 -3.42 -9.03 9.31
C SER A 179 -2.02 -9.61 9.14
N ARG A 180 -1.66 -10.54 10.02
CA ARG A 180 -0.41 -11.32 9.93
C ARG A 180 -0.38 -12.17 8.66
N SER A 181 -1.50 -12.80 8.28
CA SER A 181 -1.57 -13.67 7.10
C SER A 181 -1.38 -12.93 5.79
N SER A 182 -1.69 -11.63 5.75
CA SER A 182 -1.53 -10.77 4.57
C SER A 182 -0.06 -10.36 4.29
N GLN A 183 0.86 -10.53 5.25
CA GLN A 183 2.21 -9.95 5.16
C GLN A 183 3.06 -10.58 4.04
N HIS A 184 2.99 -11.89 3.86
CA HIS A 184 3.79 -12.59 2.84
C HIS A 184 3.40 -12.17 1.43
N GLU A 185 2.10 -12.21 1.12
CA GLU A 185 1.61 -11.80 -0.19
C GLU A 185 1.91 -10.33 -0.49
N ALA A 186 1.83 -9.45 0.52
CA ALA A 186 2.25 -8.06 0.39
C ALA A 186 3.72 -7.93 -0.01
N CYS A 187 4.61 -8.75 0.55
CA CYS A 187 6.04 -8.77 0.15
C CYS A 187 6.21 -9.21 -1.30
N VAL A 188 5.50 -10.26 -1.73
CA VAL A 188 5.52 -10.71 -3.13
C VAL A 188 5.04 -9.60 -4.05
N LEU A 189 3.96 -8.89 -3.69
CA LEU A 189 3.43 -7.80 -4.48
C LEU A 189 4.41 -6.62 -4.59
N ALA A 190 5.05 -6.22 -3.49
CA ALA A 190 6.06 -5.17 -3.47
C ALA A 190 7.31 -5.53 -4.31
N ASN A 191 7.64 -6.82 -4.41
CA ASN A 191 8.70 -7.29 -5.31
C ASN A 191 8.34 -7.10 -6.80
N LYS A 192 7.04 -7.09 -7.16
CA LYS A 192 6.58 -6.92 -8.54
C LYS A 192 6.31 -5.47 -8.94
N PHE A 193 5.89 -4.64 -7.99
CA PHE A 193 5.42 -3.29 -8.26
C PHE A 193 6.35 -2.25 -7.65
N ARG A 194 7.16 -1.58 -8.49
CA ARG A 194 8.07 -0.49 -8.06
C ARG A 194 7.35 0.73 -7.49
N ASN A 195 6.05 0.87 -7.75
CA ASN A 195 5.20 1.90 -7.19
C ASN A 195 4.54 1.49 -5.87
N LEU A 196 4.93 0.37 -5.26
CA LEU A 196 4.50 -0.06 -3.92
C LEU A 196 5.69 -0.08 -2.96
N HIS A 197 5.56 0.60 -1.83
CA HIS A 197 6.53 0.58 -0.73
C HIS A 197 5.87 0.14 0.57
N LEU A 198 6.35 -0.97 1.11
CA LEU A 198 5.86 -1.48 2.39
C LEU A 198 6.51 -0.72 3.54
N TYR A 199 5.70 -0.41 4.55
CA TYR A 199 6.21 0.18 5.77
C TYR A 199 5.59 -0.42 7.03
N GLY A 200 6.39 -0.55 8.06
CA GLY A 200 5.89 -0.76 9.42
C GLY A 200 5.36 -2.15 9.75
N CYS A 201 5.16 -2.37 11.04
CA CYS A 201 4.37 -3.45 11.62
C CYS A 201 3.20 -2.80 12.36
N TRP A 202 2.05 -2.68 11.70
CA TRP A 202 0.94 -1.86 12.18
C TRP A 202 0.12 -2.54 13.29
N TRP A 203 -0.10 -1.82 14.40
CA TRP A 203 -1.08 -2.14 15.44
C TRP A 203 -0.99 -3.58 15.97
N TYR A 204 -1.88 -4.51 15.58
CA TYR A 204 -1.81 -5.90 16.04
C TYR A 204 -0.55 -6.64 15.55
N CYS A 205 0.09 -6.16 14.48
CA CYS A 205 1.40 -6.65 14.05
C CYS A 205 2.56 -6.02 14.86
N ASN A 206 2.33 -5.03 15.72
CA ASN A 206 3.38 -4.37 16.50
C ASN A 206 3.74 -5.13 17.78
N ASN A 207 3.93 -6.44 17.66
CA ASN A 207 4.32 -7.35 18.73
C ASN A 207 5.68 -7.98 18.38
N PRO A 208 6.60 -8.20 19.35
CA PRO A 208 7.96 -8.67 19.06
C PRO A 208 8.05 -9.90 18.17
N SER A 209 7.18 -10.90 18.40
CA SER A 209 7.13 -12.12 17.59
C SER A 209 6.79 -11.83 16.13
N ILE A 210 5.79 -10.98 15.89
CA ILE A 210 5.34 -10.63 14.53
C ILE A 210 6.32 -9.66 13.86
N ILE A 211 6.87 -8.69 14.59
CA ILE A 211 7.91 -7.78 14.07
C ILE A 211 9.10 -8.60 13.55
N ARG A 212 9.55 -9.61 14.31
CA ARG A 212 10.64 -10.49 13.90
C ARG A 212 10.32 -11.22 12.61
N GLU A 213 9.18 -11.91 12.57
CA GLU A 213 8.71 -12.67 11.41
C GLU A 213 8.58 -11.79 10.15
N VAL A 214 7.88 -10.65 10.27
CA VAL A 214 7.65 -9.73 9.14
C VAL A 214 8.94 -9.09 8.67
N THR A 215 9.85 -8.73 9.58
CA THR A 215 11.14 -8.11 9.20
C THR A 215 12.03 -9.11 8.48
N ALA A 216 12.15 -10.34 8.99
CA ALA A 216 12.94 -11.40 8.36
C ALA A 216 12.43 -11.70 6.95
N MET A 217 11.14 -11.97 6.82
CA MET A 217 10.48 -12.26 5.54
C MET A 217 10.64 -11.12 4.53
N ARG A 218 10.53 -9.86 4.97
CA ARG A 218 10.75 -8.70 4.09
C ARG A 218 12.21 -8.58 3.65
N ILE A 219 13.17 -8.84 4.54
CA ILE A 219 14.59 -8.82 4.14
C ILE A 219 14.89 -9.92 3.13
N GLU A 220 14.38 -11.13 3.35
CA GLU A 220 14.56 -12.26 2.44
C GLU A 220 13.99 -11.98 1.03
N LEU A 221 12.84 -11.31 0.93
CA LEU A 221 12.15 -11.07 -0.35
C LEU A 221 12.47 -9.73 -1.02
N LEU A 222 12.86 -8.72 -0.24
CA LEU A 222 12.99 -7.33 -0.69
C LEU A 222 14.37 -6.71 -0.39
N GLY A 223 15.25 -7.43 0.31
CA GLY A 223 16.47 -6.87 0.87
C GLY A 223 16.14 -5.70 1.79
N VAL A 224 16.73 -4.53 1.53
CA VAL A 224 16.50 -3.31 2.32
C VAL A 224 15.56 -2.31 1.66
N ALA A 225 14.80 -2.71 0.63
CA ALA A 225 13.90 -1.84 -0.14
C ALA A 225 12.50 -1.68 0.52
N PHE A 226 12.45 -1.47 1.83
CA PHE A 226 11.23 -1.22 2.59
C PHE A 226 11.53 -0.38 3.84
N THR A 227 10.50 0.07 4.56
CA THR A 227 10.69 0.73 5.87
C THR A 227 10.27 -0.19 6.99
N ALA A 228 11.21 -0.53 7.87
CA ALA A 228 11.01 -1.61 8.82
C ALA A 228 9.93 -1.31 9.87
N GLN A 229 9.85 -0.08 10.36
CA GLN A 229 8.93 0.27 11.44
C GLN A 229 8.34 1.68 11.36
N HIS A 230 7.16 1.86 11.95
CA HIS A 230 6.60 3.14 12.40
C HIS A 230 6.03 2.97 13.81
N SER A 231 5.87 4.06 14.57
CA SER A 231 5.40 3.96 15.96
C SER A 231 3.87 3.95 16.09
N ASP A 232 3.14 4.66 15.22
CA ASP A 232 1.71 4.93 15.42
C ASP A 232 1.43 5.42 16.88
N ALA A 233 2.33 6.27 17.40
CA ALA A 233 2.26 6.77 18.76
C ALA A 233 1.09 7.75 18.91
N ARG A 234 0.23 7.51 19.91
CA ARG A 234 -0.87 8.42 20.30
C ARG A 234 -0.54 9.23 21.55
N VAL A 235 0.48 8.81 22.29
CA VAL A 235 1.03 9.47 23.47
C VAL A 235 2.54 9.59 23.25
N LEU A 236 3.12 10.74 23.56
CA LEU A 236 4.49 11.10 23.18
C LEU A 236 5.53 10.08 23.69
N GLU A 237 5.40 9.66 24.94
CA GLU A 237 6.29 8.72 25.63
C GLU A 237 6.29 7.33 24.98
N GLN A 238 5.27 7.00 24.19
CA GLN A 238 5.25 5.75 23.44
C GLN A 238 6.40 5.66 22.44
N LEU A 239 6.95 6.79 21.99
CA LEU A 239 8.13 6.79 21.13
C LEU A 239 9.32 6.09 21.80
N LEU A 240 9.48 6.23 23.11
CA LEU A 240 10.62 5.64 23.84
C LEU A 240 10.60 4.11 23.73
N TYR A 241 9.52 3.48 24.21
CA TYR A 241 9.45 2.02 24.23
C TYR A 241 9.23 1.43 22.84
N LYS A 242 8.41 2.04 21.97
CA LYS A 242 8.14 1.48 20.63
C LYS A 242 9.40 1.42 19.78
N TRP A 243 10.23 2.48 19.82
CA TRP A 243 11.49 2.49 19.08
C TRP A 243 12.56 1.62 19.71
N SER A 244 12.72 1.65 21.04
CA SER A 244 13.69 0.79 21.72
C SER A 244 13.41 -0.69 21.43
N HIS A 245 12.15 -1.11 21.62
CA HIS A 245 11.68 -2.47 21.37
C HIS A 245 11.89 -2.91 19.93
N SER A 246 11.40 -2.11 18.97
CA SER A 246 11.48 -2.47 17.56
C SER A 246 12.93 -2.51 17.07
N LYS A 247 13.78 -1.58 17.51
CA LYS A 247 15.21 -1.58 17.13
C LYS A 247 15.92 -2.83 17.62
N GLN A 248 15.65 -3.29 18.84
CA GLN A 248 16.25 -4.52 19.36
C GLN A 248 15.86 -5.74 18.51
N VAL A 249 14.58 -5.88 18.14
CA VAL A 249 14.10 -6.99 17.31
C VAL A 249 14.71 -6.93 15.90
N ILE A 250 14.66 -5.75 15.25
CA ILE A 250 15.19 -5.56 13.88
C ILE A 250 16.71 -5.78 13.85
N ALA A 251 17.45 -5.32 14.87
CA ALA A 251 18.89 -5.51 14.95
C ALA A 251 19.26 -7.00 15.04
N GLN A 252 18.48 -7.81 15.76
CA GLN A 252 18.71 -9.26 15.81
C GLN A 252 18.53 -9.88 14.41
N VAL A 253 17.44 -9.54 13.72
CA VAL A 253 17.18 -10.07 12.36
C VAL A 253 18.32 -9.67 11.40
N LEU A 254 18.74 -8.41 11.42
CA LEU A 254 19.87 -7.96 10.60
C LEU A 254 21.17 -8.67 10.95
N GLY A 255 21.44 -8.87 12.23
CA GLY A 255 22.62 -9.61 12.69
C GLY A 255 22.64 -11.03 12.13
N ASP A 256 21.51 -11.72 12.17
CA ASP A 256 21.37 -13.08 11.63
C ASP A 256 21.62 -13.10 10.11
N GLU A 257 21.08 -12.13 9.35
CA GLU A 257 21.31 -12.04 7.89
C GLU A 257 22.77 -11.67 7.53
N PHE A 258 23.39 -10.76 8.28
CA PHE A 258 24.80 -10.43 8.07
C PHE A 258 25.72 -11.60 8.40
N ASP A 259 25.42 -12.39 9.43
CA ASP A 259 26.18 -13.62 9.75
C ASP A 259 26.08 -14.65 8.61
N LYS A 260 24.91 -14.81 7.99
CA LYS A 260 24.75 -15.65 6.79
C LYS A 260 25.65 -15.19 5.64
N LEU A 261 25.73 -13.88 5.39
CA LEU A 261 26.60 -13.33 4.35
C LEU A 261 28.08 -13.60 4.64
N LEU A 262 28.53 -13.38 5.88
CA LEU A 262 29.91 -13.66 6.30
C LEU A 262 30.26 -15.13 6.12
N ARG A 263 29.37 -16.05 6.53
CA ARG A 263 29.55 -17.50 6.36
C ARG A 263 29.58 -17.93 4.89
N ALA A 264 28.88 -17.22 4.03
CA ALA A 264 28.92 -17.43 2.57
C ALA A 264 30.20 -16.87 1.92
N GLY A 265 31.12 -16.26 2.68
CA GLY A 265 32.37 -15.70 2.20
C GLY A 265 32.29 -14.23 1.76
N TRP A 266 31.16 -13.55 2.00
CA TRP A 266 31.06 -12.11 1.73
C TRP A 266 31.88 -11.31 2.75
N SER A 267 32.61 -10.30 2.30
CA SER A 267 33.34 -9.38 3.17
C SER A 267 32.47 -8.16 3.48
N LEU A 268 31.95 -8.08 4.70
CA LEU A 268 31.04 -7.01 5.11
C LEU A 268 31.80 -5.84 5.75
N THR A 269 31.55 -4.62 5.29
CA THR A 269 32.13 -3.40 5.86
C THR A 269 31.16 -2.70 6.82
N LYS A 270 31.70 -1.88 7.73
CA LYS A 270 30.89 -1.06 8.65
C LYS A 270 30.02 -0.06 7.90
N GLU A 271 30.51 0.44 6.78
CA GLU A 271 29.86 1.39 5.90
C GLU A 271 28.62 0.77 5.25
N GLU A 272 28.72 -0.48 4.78
CA GLU A 272 27.58 -1.24 4.24
C GLU A 272 26.52 -1.52 5.30
N VAL A 273 26.93 -1.98 6.48
CA VAL A 273 26.00 -2.18 7.63
C VAL A 273 25.28 -0.88 7.95
N THR A 274 26.02 0.23 8.03
CA THR A 274 25.45 1.54 8.34
C THR A 274 24.49 2.01 7.26
N ARG A 275 24.82 1.81 5.97
CA ARG A 275 23.94 2.11 4.83
C ARG A 275 22.64 1.32 4.94
N ASP A 276 22.72 0.03 5.19
CA ASP A 276 21.56 -0.87 5.19
C ASP A 276 20.62 -0.61 6.37
N VAL A 277 21.18 -0.37 7.56
CA VAL A 277 20.42 0.12 8.72
C VAL A 277 19.73 1.45 8.39
N ARG A 278 20.44 2.42 7.80
CA ARG A 278 19.85 3.73 7.43
C ARG A 278 18.72 3.57 6.43
N ARG A 279 18.84 2.66 5.46
CA ARG A 279 17.79 2.36 4.47
C ARG A 279 16.50 1.89 5.15
N LEU A 280 16.59 0.92 6.06
CA LEU A 280 15.44 0.38 6.79
C LEU A 280 14.78 1.38 7.74
N PHE A 281 15.54 2.29 8.34
CA PHE A 281 15.03 3.32 9.26
C PHE A 281 14.71 4.66 8.56
N GLY A 282 14.34 4.60 7.27
CA GLY A 282 13.75 5.73 6.53
C GLY A 282 14.57 6.24 5.36
N GLY A 283 15.75 5.67 5.08
CA GLY A 283 16.49 5.93 3.84
C GLY A 283 15.71 5.48 2.61
N SER A 284 15.22 4.25 2.60
CA SER A 284 14.43 3.73 1.46
C SER A 284 13.08 4.40 1.32
N TYR A 285 12.47 4.85 2.42
CA TYR A 285 11.31 5.74 2.35
C TYR A 285 11.66 7.03 1.60
N ARG A 286 12.75 7.72 1.99
CA ARG A 286 13.15 8.97 1.33
C ARG A 286 13.47 8.79 -0.15
N GLU A 287 14.13 7.70 -0.51
CA GLU A 287 14.38 7.34 -1.92
C GLU A 287 13.07 7.11 -2.68
N PHE A 288 12.14 6.36 -2.10
CA PHE A 288 10.82 6.12 -2.70
C PHE A 288 10.02 7.41 -2.87
N MET A 289 10.08 8.32 -1.89
CA MET A 289 9.39 9.61 -1.92
C MET A 289 10.05 10.65 -2.82
N GLY A 290 11.28 10.42 -3.31
CA GLY A 290 11.97 11.30 -4.26
C GLY A 290 11.13 11.50 -5.53
N LYS A 291 10.93 12.75 -5.95
CA LYS A 291 10.15 13.10 -7.15
C LYS A 291 10.94 12.79 -8.41
#